data_AF-A0A9D1SDC9-F1
#
_entry.id   AF-A0A9D1SDC9-F1
#
_cell.length_a   1.000
_cell.length_b   1.000
_cell.length_c   1.000
_cell.angle_alpha   90.00
_cell.angle_beta   90.00
_cell.angle_gamma   90.00
#
_symmetry.space_group_name_H-M   'P 1'
#
loop_
_entity.id
_entity.type
_entity.pdbx_description
1 polymer ?
#
loop_
_entity_poly.entity_id
_entity_poly.type
_entity_poly.pdbx_seq_one_letter_code
_entity_poly.pdbx_strand_id
1 'polypeptide(L)'
;LATYSLVSSLSIAFVAPVIFSFIGTHSEMEFVDSFLYIFKQVGSLLILPFVCALLLQKTFPSVHRKLYNAQMLSFYMWSVSLAVVTGKTVSFIAAQNSANYQKEIWIACCALVICVSQFILGRHIGRHYNNTVAGGQGLGQKNTILAIWMAQVYLNPLASIGPASYVLWQNIINSYQLWKKRKNDLVA
;
A
#
# COMPACT_ATOMS: atom_id res chain seq x y z
N LEU A 1 -14.59 -0.44 -7.29
CA LEU A 1 -13.23 -0.76 -6.76
C LEU A 1 -12.16 0.12 -7.39
N ALA A 2 -11.94 0.04 -8.71
CA ALA A 2 -10.89 0.81 -9.40
C ALA A 2 -10.93 2.33 -9.12
N THR A 3 -12.10 2.97 -9.24
CA THR A 3 -12.27 4.40 -8.94
C THR A 3 -11.91 4.73 -7.49
N TYR A 4 -12.37 3.91 -6.54
CA TYR A 4 -12.05 4.07 -5.13
C TYR A 4 -10.55 3.96 -4.88
N SER A 5 -9.88 2.95 -5.48
CA SER A 5 -8.43 2.75 -5.33
C SER A 5 -7.63 3.91 -5.92
N LEU A 6 -8.05 4.45 -7.06
CA LEU A 6 -7.43 5.63 -7.68
C LEU A 6 -7.59 6.86 -6.80
N VAL A 7 -8.83 7.18 -6.39
CA VAL A 7 -9.12 8.32 -5.52
C VAL A 7 -8.36 8.19 -4.21
N SER A 8 -8.42 7.03 -3.55
CA SER A 8 -7.70 6.78 -2.30
C SER A 8 -6.19 6.94 -2.46
N SER A 9 -5.61 6.51 -3.58
CA SER A 9 -4.16 6.62 -3.82
C SER A 9 -3.78 8.08 -4.11
N LEU A 10 -4.56 8.80 -4.92
CA LEU A 10 -4.31 10.21 -5.21
C LEU A 10 -4.51 11.11 -4.00
N SER A 11 -5.47 10.81 -3.12
CA SER A 11 -5.66 11.54 -1.86
C SER A 11 -4.41 11.49 -0.97
N ILE A 12 -3.64 10.40 -0.99
CA ILE A 12 -2.39 10.30 -0.22
C ILE A 12 -1.35 11.32 -0.68
N ALA A 13 -1.36 11.73 -1.94
CA ALA A 13 -0.47 12.79 -2.44
C ALA A 13 -0.64 14.11 -1.68
N PHE A 14 -1.82 14.35 -1.10
CA PHE A 14 -2.12 15.54 -0.32
C PHE A 14 -2.10 15.27 1.19
N VAL A 15 -2.67 14.13 1.62
CA VAL A 15 -2.81 13.79 3.05
C VAL A 15 -1.46 13.47 3.69
N ALA A 16 -0.57 12.74 3.01
CA ALA A 16 0.72 12.35 3.60
C ALA A 16 1.64 13.55 3.89
N PRO A 17 1.82 14.53 2.98
CA PRO A 17 2.58 15.74 3.27
C PRO A 17 2.07 16.52 4.48
N VAL A 18 0.74 16.62 4.65
CA VAL A 18 0.14 17.26 5.84
C VAL A 18 0.54 16.51 7.10
N ILE A 19 0.30 15.19 7.15
CA ILE A 19 0.58 14.37 8.33
C ILE A 19 2.07 14.42 8.70
N PHE A 20 2.98 14.23 7.74
CA PHE A 20 4.41 14.20 8.03
C PHE A 20 4.97 15.57 8.42
N SER A 21 4.44 16.65 7.85
CA SER A 21 4.85 18.00 8.26
C SER A 21 4.40 18.32 9.68
N PHE A 22 3.24 17.82 10.13
CA PHE A 22 2.82 17.94 11.54
C PHE A 22 3.64 17.08 12.50
N ILE A 23 4.11 15.91 12.06
CA ILE A 23 4.99 15.05 12.88
C ILE A 23 6.36 15.73 13.12
N GLY A 24 6.76 16.69 12.28
CA GLY A 24 8.01 17.43 12.43
C GLY A 24 9.23 16.61 12.02
N THR A 25 9.13 15.88 10.89
CA THR A 25 10.20 14.99 10.40
C THR A 25 11.46 15.75 9.95
N HIS A 26 11.32 17.06 9.71
CA HIS A 26 12.41 17.98 9.42
C HIS A 26 12.37 19.15 10.42
N SER A 27 12.94 18.94 11.61
CA SER A 27 12.90 19.92 12.72
C SER A 27 13.55 21.27 12.42
N GLU A 28 14.28 21.38 11.31
CA GLU A 28 14.93 22.61 10.85
C GLU A 28 14.10 23.40 9.83
N MET A 29 13.02 22.82 9.28
CA MET A 29 12.19 23.47 8.26
C MET A 29 10.86 23.93 8.85
N GLU A 30 10.39 25.10 8.40
CA GLU A 30 9.03 25.54 8.71
C GLU A 30 7.99 24.57 8.10
N PHE A 31 6.78 24.56 8.68
CA PHE A 31 5.72 23.65 8.26
C PHE A 31 5.43 23.69 6.76
N VAL A 32 5.36 24.88 6.17
CA VAL A 32 5.04 25.07 4.75
C VAL A 32 6.15 24.52 3.85
N ASP A 33 7.41 24.72 4.23
CA ASP A 33 8.56 24.23 3.46
C ASP A 33 8.66 22.71 3.52
N SER A 34 8.47 22.13 4.72
CA SER A 34 8.35 20.68 4.89
C SER A 34 7.18 20.13 4.06
N PHE A 35 6.03 20.79 4.08
CA PHE A 35 4.87 20.38 3.31
C PHE A 35 5.15 20.37 1.81
N LEU A 36 5.70 21.45 1.26
CA LEU A 36 6.01 21.56 -0.17
C LEU A 36 7.08 20.55 -0.59
N TYR A 37 8.09 20.32 0.25
CA TYR A 37 9.13 19.33 0.00
C TYR A 37 8.57 17.91 -0.11
N ILE A 38 7.77 17.49 0.88
CA ILE A 38 7.14 16.17 0.90
C ILE A 38 6.11 16.05 -0.22
N PHE A 39 5.31 17.10 -0.46
CA PHE A 39 4.34 17.14 -1.56
C PHE A 39 5.01 16.97 -2.92
N LYS A 40 6.17 17.61 -3.16
CA LYS A 40 6.92 17.44 -4.40
C LYS A 40 7.37 16.00 -4.59
N GLN A 41 7.82 15.32 -3.53
CA GLN A 41 8.26 13.93 -3.61
C GLN A 41 7.08 12.95 -3.79
N VAL A 42 6.12 12.97 -2.86
CA VAL A 42 4.96 12.06 -2.89
C VAL A 42 4.04 12.36 -4.08
N GLY A 43 3.80 13.64 -4.35
CA GLY A 43 2.99 14.10 -5.46
C GLY A 43 3.59 13.73 -6.82
N SER A 44 4.90 13.92 -7.01
CA SER A 44 5.57 13.47 -8.25
C SER A 44 5.44 11.95 -8.43
N LEU A 45 5.62 11.17 -7.36
CA LEU A 45 5.53 9.71 -7.43
C LEU A 45 4.13 9.20 -7.83
N LEU A 46 3.06 9.94 -7.51
CA LEU A 46 1.67 9.51 -7.73
C LEU A 46 0.96 10.23 -8.88
N ILE A 47 1.05 11.56 -8.92
CA ILE A 47 0.34 12.42 -9.88
C ILE A 47 0.99 12.31 -11.25
N LEU A 48 2.33 12.32 -11.34
CA LEU A 48 3.03 12.26 -12.61
C LEU A 48 2.69 11.00 -13.42
N PRO A 49 2.83 9.76 -12.90
CA PRO A 49 2.48 8.56 -13.67
C PRO A 49 0.99 8.53 -14.03
N PHE A 50 0.11 9.09 -13.20
CA PHE A 50 -1.31 9.20 -13.51
C PHE A 50 -1.57 10.15 -14.69
N VAL A 51 -1.00 11.35 -14.66
CA VAL A 51 -1.10 12.32 -15.77
C VAL A 51 -0.49 11.76 -17.04
N CYS A 52 0.68 11.11 -16.95
CA CYS A 52 1.30 10.42 -18.08
C CYS A 52 0.39 9.34 -18.66
N ALA A 53 -0.29 8.55 -17.82
CA ALA A 53 -1.22 7.53 -18.29
C ALA A 53 -2.43 8.14 -19.02
N LEU A 54 -2.99 9.25 -18.52
CA LEU A 54 -4.08 9.97 -19.18
C LEU A 54 -3.65 10.60 -20.51
N LEU A 55 -2.46 11.21 -20.55
CA LEU A 55 -1.90 11.77 -21.77
C LEU A 55 -1.65 10.66 -22.80
N LEU A 56 -1.02 9.56 -22.40
CA LEU A 56 -0.74 8.42 -23.28
C LEU A 56 -2.03 7.81 -23.85
N GLN A 57 -3.08 7.71 -23.03
CA GLN A 57 -4.39 7.26 -23.48
C GLN A 57 -4.95 8.15 -24.60
N LYS A 58 -4.69 9.46 -24.53
CA LYS A 58 -5.21 10.46 -25.47
C LYS A 58 -4.33 10.66 -26.71
N THR A 59 -3.01 10.64 -26.55
CA THR A 59 -2.04 10.96 -27.62
C THR A 59 -1.53 9.74 -28.39
N PHE A 60 -1.37 8.59 -27.73
CA PHE A 60 -0.82 7.37 -28.34
C PHE A 60 -1.64 6.12 -27.98
N PRO A 61 -2.89 6.00 -28.48
CA PRO A 61 -3.81 4.93 -28.11
C PRO A 61 -3.28 3.52 -28.44
N SER A 62 -2.48 3.38 -29.50
CA SER A 62 -1.83 2.12 -29.86
C SER A 62 -0.82 1.64 -28.80
N VAL A 63 -0.08 2.57 -28.19
CA VAL A 63 0.86 2.26 -27.10
C VAL A 63 0.09 1.96 -25.82
N HIS A 64 -0.91 2.77 -25.50
CA HIS A 64 -1.80 2.54 -24.36
C HIS A 64 -2.45 1.15 -24.42
N ARG A 65 -2.94 0.72 -25.58
CA ARG A 65 -3.54 -0.62 -25.76
C ARG A 65 -2.53 -1.76 -25.54
N LYS A 66 -1.29 -1.60 -26.00
CA LYS A 66 -0.22 -2.60 -25.73
C LYS A 66 0.07 -2.71 -24.23
N LEU A 67 0.19 -1.58 -23.53
CA LEU A 67 0.40 -1.56 -22.08
C LEU A 67 -0.80 -2.12 -21.31
N TYR A 68 -2.01 -1.77 -21.71
CA TYR A 68 -3.24 -2.29 -21.12
C TYR A 68 -3.32 -3.82 -21.22
N ASN A 69 -2.88 -4.39 -22.35
CA ASN A 69 -2.85 -5.85 -22.53
C ASN A 69 -1.72 -6.54 -21.78
N ALA A 70 -0.70 -5.80 -21.33
CA ALA A 70 0.45 -6.33 -20.60
C ALA A 70 0.26 -6.36 -19.08
N GLN A 71 -0.96 -6.63 -18.58
CA GLN A 71 -1.28 -6.61 -17.14
C GLN A 71 -0.40 -7.56 -16.31
N MET A 72 0.02 -8.68 -16.89
CA MET A 72 0.95 -9.63 -16.25
C MET A 72 2.28 -8.98 -15.85
N LEU A 73 2.76 -7.98 -16.58
CA LEU A 73 3.98 -7.25 -16.22
C LEU A 73 3.81 -6.50 -14.89
N SER A 74 2.64 -5.89 -14.67
CA SER A 74 2.34 -5.22 -13.40
C SER A 74 2.33 -6.20 -12.23
N PHE A 75 1.78 -7.41 -12.46
CA PHE A 75 1.80 -8.48 -11.46
C PHE A 75 3.22 -8.95 -11.12
N TYR A 76 4.09 -9.10 -12.12
CA TYR A 76 5.49 -9.48 -11.89
C TYR A 76 6.28 -8.39 -11.18
N MET A 77 6.12 -7.12 -11.59
CA MET A 77 6.75 -5.97 -10.92
C MET A 77 6.33 -5.88 -9.46
N TRP A 78 5.04 -6.07 -9.17
CA TRP A 78 4.53 -6.12 -7.81
C TRP A 78 5.10 -7.30 -7.01
N SER A 79 5.19 -8.49 -7.61
CA SER A 79 5.73 -9.70 -6.95
C SER A 79 7.22 -9.54 -6.61
N VAL A 80 8.01 -8.98 -7.53
CA VAL A 80 9.42 -8.66 -7.28
C VAL A 80 9.54 -7.62 -6.17
N SER A 81 8.71 -6.58 -6.19
CA SER A 81 8.68 -5.58 -5.11
C SER A 81 8.37 -6.21 -3.75
N LEU A 82 7.40 -7.12 -3.69
CA LEU A 82 7.06 -7.85 -2.47
C LEU A 82 8.22 -8.72 -1.97
N ALA A 83 8.93 -9.40 -2.86
CA ALA A 83 10.12 -10.18 -2.52
C ALA A 83 11.23 -9.29 -1.95
N VAL A 84 11.52 -8.15 -2.59
CA VAL A 84 12.52 -7.17 -2.12
C VAL A 84 12.15 -6.62 -0.74
N VAL A 85 10.89 -6.22 -0.54
CA VAL A 85 10.39 -5.71 0.73
C VAL A 85 10.52 -6.77 1.84
N THR A 86 10.15 -8.01 1.54
CA THR A 86 10.28 -9.13 2.49
C THR A 86 11.74 -9.35 2.86
N GLY A 87 12.64 -9.39 1.87
CA GLY A 87 14.07 -9.54 2.10
C GLY A 87 14.67 -8.40 2.91
N LYS A 88 14.29 -7.14 2.64
CA LYS A 88 14.69 -5.98 3.44
C LYS A 88 14.22 -6.08 4.88
N THR A 89 12.98 -6.52 5.11
CA THR A 89 12.42 -6.69 6.45
C THR A 89 13.17 -7.76 7.24
N VAL A 90 13.42 -8.92 6.63
CA VAL A 90 14.19 -10.01 7.25
C VAL A 90 15.63 -9.57 7.53
N SER A 91 16.28 -8.89 6.58
CA SER A 91 17.63 -8.38 6.75
C SER A 91 17.72 -7.33 7.86
N PHE A 92 16.72 -6.45 7.99
CA PHE A 92 16.65 -5.46 9.08
C PHE A 92 16.55 -6.17 10.44
N ILE A 93 15.64 -7.15 10.57
CA ILE A 93 15.48 -7.92 11.81
C ILE A 93 16.76 -8.69 12.15
N ALA A 94 17.42 -9.31 11.17
CA ALA A 94 18.63 -10.09 11.39
C ALA A 94 19.86 -9.23 11.73
N ALA A 95 19.94 -8.02 11.18
CA ALA A 95 21.02 -7.07 11.48
C ALA A 95 20.83 -6.35 12.82
N GLN A 96 19.60 -6.35 13.35
CA GLN A 96 19.26 -5.81 14.65
C GLN A 96 19.88 -6.75 15.72
N ASN A 97 21.11 -6.47 16.14
CA ASN A 97 21.84 -7.17 17.20
C ASN A 97 21.20 -6.93 18.61
N SER A 98 19.88 -6.84 18.67
CA SER A 98 19.09 -6.56 19.86
C SER A 98 18.54 -7.85 20.46
N ALA A 99 18.74 -8.04 21.76
CA ALA A 99 18.21 -9.19 22.49
C ALA A 99 16.67 -9.17 22.67
N ASN A 100 15.97 -8.10 22.26
CA ASN A 100 14.57 -7.87 22.64
C ASN A 100 13.71 -7.42 21.44
N TYR A 101 13.20 -8.40 20.69
CA TYR A 101 12.31 -8.21 19.52
C TYR A 101 10.85 -7.85 19.87
N GLN A 102 10.61 -7.45 21.12
CA GLN A 102 9.26 -7.28 21.65
C GLN A 102 8.50 -6.17 20.90
N LYS A 103 9.19 -5.09 20.53
CA LYS A 103 8.58 -3.95 19.82
C LYS A 103 8.18 -4.33 18.41
N GLU A 104 9.03 -5.05 17.67
CA GLU A 104 8.74 -5.52 16.32
C GLU A 104 7.52 -6.46 16.30
N ILE A 105 7.46 -7.40 17.25
CA ILE A 105 6.34 -8.33 17.38
C ILE A 105 5.04 -7.57 17.68
N TRP A 106 5.06 -6.61 18.61
CA TRP A 106 3.89 -5.79 18.89
C TRP A 106 3.41 -5.02 17.67
N ILE A 107 4.32 -4.40 16.91
CA ILE A 107 3.99 -3.68 15.67
C ILE A 107 3.35 -4.64 14.65
N ALA A 108 3.93 -5.84 14.47
CA ALA A 108 3.41 -6.84 13.54
C ALA A 108 2.02 -7.36 13.94
N CYS A 109 1.77 -7.57 15.24
CA CYS A 109 0.47 -7.95 15.80
C CYS A 109 -0.57 -6.83 15.64
N CYS A 110 -0.20 -5.58 15.93
CA CYS A 110 -1.07 -4.43 15.70
C CYS A 110 -1.42 -4.30 14.21
N ALA A 111 -0.46 -4.50 13.31
CA ALA A 111 -0.70 -4.50 11.87
C ALA A 111 -1.68 -5.61 11.45
N LEU A 112 -1.61 -6.80 12.06
CA LEU A 112 -2.58 -7.88 11.83
C LEU A 112 -3.99 -7.46 12.25
N VAL A 113 -4.14 -6.92 13.46
CA VAL A 113 -5.45 -6.47 13.98
C VAL A 113 -6.05 -5.41 13.07
N ILE A 114 -5.26 -4.42 12.67
CA ILE A 114 -5.70 -3.36 11.73
C ILE A 114 -6.10 -3.98 10.39
N CYS A 115 -5.29 -4.89 9.84
CA CYS A 115 -5.55 -5.55 8.56
C CYS A 115 -6.87 -6.33 8.58
N VAL A 116 -7.04 -7.22 9.57
CA VAL A 116 -8.27 -8.00 9.73
C VAL A 116 -9.48 -7.09 9.92
N SER A 117 -9.35 -6.05 10.75
CA SER A 117 -10.42 -5.08 10.99
C SER A 117 -10.83 -4.37 9.71
N GLN A 118 -9.87 -3.92 8.89
CA GLN A 118 -10.16 -3.27 7.60
C GLN A 118 -10.86 -4.22 6.62
N PHE A 119 -10.46 -5.49 6.54
CA PHE A 119 -11.18 -6.46 5.72
C PHE A 119 -12.60 -6.72 6.23
N ILE A 120 -12.80 -6.84 7.55
CA ILE A 120 -14.13 -7.06 8.15
C ILE A 120 -15.03 -5.85 7.92
N LEU A 121 -14.56 -4.65 8.27
CA LEU A 121 -15.31 -3.40 8.11
C LEU A 121 -15.62 -3.13 6.63
N GLY A 122 -14.66 -3.35 5.74
CA GLY A 122 -14.87 -3.21 4.30
C GLY A 122 -15.94 -4.15 3.78
N ARG A 123 -15.95 -5.42 4.24
CA ARG A 123 -17.01 -6.37 3.89
C ARG A 123 -18.35 -5.98 4.49
N HIS A 124 -18.37 -5.47 5.73
CA HIS A 124 -19.59 -5.01 6.38
C HIS A 124 -20.23 -3.84 5.60
N ILE A 125 -19.44 -2.83 5.25
CA ILE A 125 -19.89 -1.71 4.41
C ILE A 125 -20.33 -2.23 3.03
N GLY A 126 -19.54 -3.10 2.41
CA GLY A 126 -19.83 -3.68 1.10
C GLY A 126 -21.14 -4.49 1.07
N ARG A 127 -21.54 -5.13 2.18
CA ARG A 127 -22.82 -5.85 2.27
C ARG A 127 -24.02 -4.93 2.08
N HIS A 128 -23.97 -3.72 2.64
CA HIS A 128 -25.06 -2.74 2.48
C HIS A 128 -25.31 -2.37 1.02
N TYR A 129 -24.24 -2.39 0.19
CA TYR A 129 -24.30 -2.10 -1.24
C TYR A 129 -24.33 -3.35 -2.13
N ASN A 130 -24.62 -4.54 -1.59
CA ASN A 130 -24.57 -5.82 -2.31
C ASN A 130 -23.23 -6.12 -3.01
N ASN A 131 -22.14 -5.49 -2.57
CA ASN A 131 -20.81 -5.64 -3.13
C ASN A 131 -19.76 -5.92 -2.03
N THR A 132 -20.02 -7.00 -1.29
CA THR A 132 -19.22 -7.42 -0.11
C THR A 132 -17.73 -7.59 -0.43
N VAL A 133 -17.41 -8.22 -1.57
CA VAL A 133 -16.02 -8.49 -1.95
C VAL A 133 -15.29 -7.20 -2.31
N ALA A 134 -15.88 -6.34 -3.15
CA ALA A 134 -15.25 -5.07 -3.51
C ALA A 134 -15.10 -4.15 -2.30
N GLY A 135 -16.05 -4.15 -1.35
CA GLY A 135 -15.92 -3.39 -0.10
C GLY A 135 -14.75 -3.88 0.76
N GLY A 136 -14.64 -5.20 0.95
CA GLY A 136 -13.52 -5.81 1.70
C GLY A 136 -12.17 -5.54 1.05
N GLN A 137 -12.08 -5.72 -0.27
CA GLN A 137 -10.86 -5.51 -1.04
C GLN A 137 -10.50 -4.01 -1.11
N GLY A 138 -11.48 -3.12 -1.28
CA GLY A 138 -11.24 -1.68 -1.30
C GLY A 138 -10.70 -1.16 0.03
N LEU A 139 -11.28 -1.58 1.16
CA LEU A 139 -10.78 -1.11 2.44
C LEU A 139 -9.48 -1.83 2.86
N GLY A 140 -9.40 -3.15 2.71
CA GLY A 140 -8.31 -3.99 3.23
C GLY A 140 -7.05 -4.03 2.38
N GLN A 141 -7.13 -3.96 1.04
CA GLN A 141 -5.93 -3.92 0.18
C GLN A 141 -5.39 -2.50 0.07
N LYS A 142 -4.26 -2.24 0.75
CA LYS A 142 -3.58 -0.95 0.72
C LYS A 142 -2.38 -0.96 -0.20
N ASN A 143 -1.99 0.22 -0.68
CA ASN A 143 -0.70 0.42 -1.35
C ASN A 143 0.42 0.46 -0.29
N THR A 144 0.76 -0.72 0.21
CA THR A 144 1.73 -0.87 1.30
C THR A 144 3.16 -0.58 0.88
N ILE A 145 3.52 -0.79 -0.39
CA ILE A 145 4.86 -0.45 -0.90
C ILE A 145 5.13 1.05 -0.72
N LEU A 146 4.16 1.89 -1.08
CA LEU A 146 4.24 3.33 -0.84
C LEU A 146 4.34 3.64 0.66
N ALA A 147 3.55 2.98 1.50
CA ALA A 147 3.57 3.18 2.95
C ALA A 147 4.92 2.80 3.59
N ILE A 148 5.55 1.72 3.12
CA ILE A 148 6.89 1.31 3.56
C ILE A 148 7.92 2.37 3.17
N TRP A 149 7.90 2.82 1.93
CA TRP A 149 8.80 3.88 1.46
C TRP A 149 8.64 5.17 2.29
N MET A 150 7.40 5.63 2.50
CA MET A 150 7.15 6.82 3.33
C MET A 150 7.62 6.65 4.77
N ALA A 151 7.40 5.47 5.37
CA ALA A 151 7.89 5.19 6.73
C ALA A 151 9.42 5.15 6.81
N GLN A 152 10.10 4.69 5.76
CA GLN A 152 11.57 4.68 5.69
C GLN A 152 12.17 6.06 5.47
N VAL A 153 11.49 6.92 4.70
CA VAL A 153 12.00 8.25 4.33
C VAL A 153 11.68 9.29 5.40
N TYR A 154 10.47 9.28 5.96
CA TYR A 154 9.99 10.34 6.84
C TYR A 154 9.86 9.92 8.31
N LEU A 155 9.88 8.62 8.64
CA LEU A 155 9.78 8.15 10.02
C LEU A 155 11.05 7.39 10.43
N ASN A 156 11.00 6.73 11.59
CA ASN A 156 12.05 5.84 12.03
C ASN A 156 12.02 4.52 11.21
N PRO A 157 13.17 3.93 10.84
CA PRO A 157 13.23 2.64 10.16
C PRO A 157 12.41 1.52 10.81
N LEU A 158 12.29 1.51 12.14
CA LEU A 158 11.47 0.56 12.89
C LEU A 158 9.97 0.68 12.55
N ALA A 159 9.49 1.89 12.23
CA ALA A 159 8.10 2.11 11.82
C ALA A 159 7.75 1.43 10.50
N SER A 160 8.73 1.19 9.62
CA SER A 160 8.51 0.49 8.34
C SER A 160 8.06 -0.97 8.51
N ILE A 161 8.31 -1.57 9.68
CA ILE A 161 7.85 -2.92 10.01
C ILE A 161 6.32 -3.01 10.00
N GLY A 162 5.60 -1.97 10.43
CA GLY A 162 4.14 -1.99 10.45
C GLY A 162 3.53 -2.23 9.07
N PRO A 163 3.79 -1.35 8.08
CA PRO A 163 3.37 -1.55 6.70
C PRO A 163 3.94 -2.81 6.04
N ALA A 164 5.17 -3.22 6.39
CA ALA A 164 5.79 -4.45 5.88
C ALA A 164 5.06 -5.72 6.39
N SER A 165 4.72 -5.77 7.68
CA SER A 165 3.90 -6.85 8.23
C SER A 165 2.48 -6.81 7.68
N TYR A 166 1.90 -5.61 7.49
CA TYR A 166 0.57 -5.47 6.88
C TYR A 166 0.53 -6.08 5.47
N VAL A 167 1.57 -5.85 4.64
CA VAL A 167 1.60 -6.43 3.28
C VAL A 167 1.63 -7.96 3.32
N LEU A 168 2.29 -8.57 4.30
CA LEU A 168 2.26 -10.02 4.48
C LEU A 168 0.86 -10.49 4.90
N TRP A 169 0.26 -9.85 5.91
CA TRP A 169 -1.07 -10.21 6.40
C TRP A 169 -2.15 -10.10 5.34
N GLN A 170 -2.18 -8.98 4.59
CA GLN A 170 -3.18 -8.81 3.53
C GLN A 170 -3.04 -9.90 2.44
N ASN A 171 -1.80 -10.31 2.11
CA ASN A 171 -1.55 -11.33 1.09
C ASN A 171 -1.92 -12.73 1.57
N ILE A 172 -1.72 -13.05 2.85
CA ILE A 172 -2.21 -14.29 3.47
C ILE A 172 -3.73 -14.34 3.40
N ILE A 173 -4.41 -13.25 3.79
CA ILE A 173 -5.88 -13.15 3.73
C ILE A 173 -6.38 -13.30 2.30
N ASN A 174 -5.76 -12.63 1.33
CA ASN A 174 -6.15 -12.72 -0.08
C ASN A 174 -5.94 -14.14 -0.64
N SER A 175 -4.82 -14.77 -0.33
CA SER A 175 -4.53 -16.16 -0.73
C SER A 175 -5.58 -17.12 -0.19
N TYR A 176 -5.96 -16.97 1.09
CA TYR A 176 -7.02 -17.76 1.70
C TYR A 176 -8.38 -17.53 1.03
N GLN A 177 -8.74 -16.27 0.72
CA GLN A 177 -9.99 -15.95 0.04
C GLN A 177 -10.06 -16.57 -1.37
N LEU A 178 -8.96 -16.52 -2.12
CA LEU A 178 -8.86 -17.14 -3.45
C LEU A 178 -8.96 -18.67 -3.36
N TRP A 179 -8.26 -19.29 -2.41
CA TRP A 179 -8.37 -20.73 -2.17
C TRP A 179 -9.80 -21.16 -1.84
N LYS A 180 -10.46 -20.43 -0.93
CA LYS A 180 -11.85 -20.70 -0.56
C LYS A 180 -12.80 -20.55 -1.75
N LYS A 181 -12.61 -19.52 -2.56
CA LYS A 181 -13.42 -19.30 -3.78
C LYS A 181 -13.24 -20.45 -4.76
N ARG A 182 -11.99 -20.83 -5.07
CA ARG A 182 -11.70 -21.98 -5.95
C ARG A 182 -12.32 -23.28 -5.42
N LYS A 183 -12.23 -23.54 -4.12
CA LYS A 183 -12.84 -24.74 -3.51
C LYS A 183 -14.36 -24.75 -3.68
N ASN A 184 -15.02 -23.61 -3.49
CA ASN A 184 -16.46 -23.52 -3.68
C ASN A 184 -16.87 -23.72 -5.15
N ASP A 185 -16.07 -23.17 -6.08
CA ASP A 185 -16.34 -23.28 -7.52
C ASP A 185 -16.12 -24.72 -8.06
N LEU A 186 -15.36 -25.55 -7.34
CA LEU A 186 -15.19 -26.97 -7.67
C LEU A 186 -16.33 -27.86 -7.13
N VAL A 187 -17.13 -27.36 -6.20
CA VAL A 187 -18.22 -28.09 -5.54
C VAL A 187 -19.60 -27.67 -6.08
N ALA A 188 -19.69 -26.52 -6.75
CA ALA A 188 -20.88 -26.00 -7.41
C ALA A 188 -21.01 -26.52 -8.84
#